data_AF-A0AAD9ZA32-F1
#
_entry.id   AF-A0AAD9ZA32-F1
#
_cell.length_a   1.000
_cell.length_b   1.000
_cell.length_c   1.000
_cell.angle_alpha   90.00
_cell.angle_beta   90.00
_cell.angle_gamma   90.00
#
_symmetry.space_group_name_H-M   'P 1'
#
loop_
_entity.id
_entity.type
_entity.pdbx_description
1 polymer ?
#
loop_
_entity_poly.entity_id
_entity_poly.type
_entity_poly.pdbx_seq_one_letter_code
_entity_poly.pdbx_strand_id
1 'polypeptide(L)'
;MMSDIFLKPYAATPDGIHVRYFENDENIRLTDVWATFMGGRFKQPKDGLKMDLVLIGNNVLFGQDFRRKVTLWLFQLVEDLEAFNSFPWGSYVYMMTIHYLRQGFRSANAPLKHIAHYNLYCFPWALEIWAMEVFGSLIDLVGKNLGHRHPRLQNWRIFKRPHDFFGKFAKYEKDVTDGKVRFFFPNHT
;
A
#
# COMPACT_ATOMS: atom_id res chain seq x y z
N MET A 1 0.78 8.33 -19.04
CA MET A 1 2.00 9.18 -18.93
C MET A 1 2.15 9.50 -17.45
N MET A 2 3.26 9.12 -16.81
CA MET A 2 3.47 9.43 -15.38
C MET A 2 3.55 10.95 -15.25
N SER A 3 2.61 11.56 -14.52
CA SER A 3 2.47 13.01 -14.37
C SER A 3 3.74 13.67 -13.85
N ASP A 4 4.07 14.86 -14.38
CA ASP A 4 5.22 15.72 -14.07
C ASP A 4 5.47 16.01 -12.57
N ILE A 5 4.52 15.65 -11.71
CA ILE A 5 4.62 15.75 -10.24
C ILE A 5 5.88 15.05 -9.69
N PHE A 6 6.34 13.95 -10.30
CA PHE A 6 7.55 13.26 -9.84
C PHE A 6 8.86 13.87 -10.35
N LEU A 7 8.79 14.76 -11.34
CA LEU A 7 9.97 15.42 -11.91
C LEU A 7 10.28 16.76 -11.22
N LYS A 8 9.33 17.29 -10.46
CA LYS A 8 9.58 18.49 -9.67
C LYS A 8 10.38 18.12 -8.41
N PRO A 9 11.56 18.72 -8.19
CA PRO A 9 12.24 18.57 -6.92
C PRO A 9 11.32 19.07 -5.80
N TYR A 10 11.35 18.37 -4.68
CA TYR A 10 10.58 18.73 -3.50
C TYR A 10 10.87 20.19 -3.12
N ALA A 11 9.81 20.97 -2.90
CA ALA A 11 9.89 22.31 -2.34
C ALA A 11 8.86 22.43 -1.22
N ALA A 12 9.32 22.74 -0.02
CA ALA A 12 8.43 22.97 1.10
C ALA A 12 7.50 24.14 0.79
N THR A 13 6.20 23.91 1.00
CA THR A 13 5.21 24.96 0.79
C THR A 13 5.36 26.00 1.91
N PRO A 14 5.47 27.30 1.59
CA PRO A 14 5.50 28.35 2.60
C PRO A 14 4.27 28.25 3.52
N ASP A 15 4.49 28.26 4.83
CA ASP A 15 3.44 28.03 5.84
C ASP A 15 2.74 26.66 5.73
N GLY A 16 3.27 25.69 4.98
CA GLY A 16 2.76 24.32 4.94
C GLY A 16 3.03 23.54 6.23
N ILE A 17 2.39 22.39 6.42
CA ILE A 17 2.53 21.58 7.63
C ILE A 17 3.98 21.13 7.88
N HIS A 18 4.79 20.97 6.82
CA HIS A 18 6.20 20.63 6.97
C HIS A 18 6.98 21.73 7.68
N VAL A 19 6.82 22.99 7.25
CA VAL A 19 7.47 24.15 7.85
C VAL A 19 6.90 24.41 9.24
N ARG A 20 5.57 24.35 9.38
CA ARG A 20 4.84 24.79 10.57
C ARG A 20 5.08 23.90 11.80
N TYR A 21 5.27 22.61 11.59
CA TYR A 21 5.41 21.61 12.67
C TYR A 21 6.81 21.00 12.75
N PHE A 22 7.60 21.07 11.69
CA PHE A 22 8.89 20.39 11.62
C PHE A 22 10.04 21.28 11.12
N GLU A 23 9.83 22.60 11.05
CA GLU A 23 10.89 23.57 10.74
C GLU A 23 11.64 23.29 9.43
N ASN A 24 10.95 22.67 8.46
CA ASN A 24 11.52 22.24 7.19
C ASN A 24 12.64 21.18 7.32
N ASP A 25 12.68 20.42 8.41
CA ASP A 25 13.65 19.34 8.59
C ASP A 25 13.42 18.20 7.58
N GLU A 26 14.46 17.80 6.85
CA GLU A 26 14.39 16.70 5.89
C GLU A 26 14.57 15.32 6.53
N ASN A 27 14.91 15.26 7.83
CA ASN A 27 15.23 14.03 8.56
C ASN A 27 14.09 13.51 9.43
N ILE A 28 12.88 14.01 9.23
CA ILE A 28 11.68 13.64 9.97
C ILE A 28 11.36 12.16 9.76
N ARG A 29 11.13 11.45 10.87
CA ARG A 29 10.63 10.07 10.84
C ARG A 29 9.12 10.05 10.97
N LEU A 30 8.51 8.97 10.51
CA LEU A 30 7.07 8.75 10.65
C LEU A 30 6.62 8.71 12.12
N THR A 31 7.49 8.31 13.05
CA THR A 31 7.24 8.44 14.50
C THR A 31 6.99 9.87 14.94
N ASP A 32 7.71 10.84 14.36
CA ASP A 32 7.63 12.24 14.74
C ASP A 32 6.32 12.85 14.20
N VAL A 33 5.95 12.47 12.98
CA VAL A 33 4.65 12.79 12.36
C VAL A 33 3.50 12.21 13.19
N TRP A 34 3.61 10.94 13.58
CA TRP A 34 2.62 10.26 14.43
C TRP A 34 2.47 10.95 15.79
N ALA A 35 3.59 11.28 16.45
CA ALA A 35 3.56 11.98 17.74
C ALA A 35 2.91 13.36 17.62
N THR A 36 3.18 14.08 16.53
CA THR A 36 2.58 15.39 16.25
C THR A 36 1.07 15.26 16.02
N PHE A 37 0.65 14.25 15.26
CA PHE A 37 -0.77 13.96 15.03
C PHE A 37 -1.51 13.61 16.33
N MET A 38 -0.96 12.67 17.11
CA MET A 38 -1.54 12.26 18.39
C MET A 38 -1.54 13.37 19.43
N GLY A 39 -0.60 14.31 19.34
CA GLY A 39 -0.57 15.49 20.19
C GLY A 39 -1.77 16.42 19.97
N GLY A 40 -2.42 16.38 18.79
CA GLY A 40 -3.67 17.11 18.52
C GLY A 40 -3.59 18.64 18.55
N ARG A 41 -2.39 19.21 18.73
CA ARG A 41 -2.15 20.66 18.85
C ARG A 41 -2.00 21.33 17.48
N PHE A 42 -3.08 21.28 16.68
CA PHE A 42 -3.08 21.84 15.34
C PHE A 42 -3.31 23.36 15.36
N LYS A 43 -2.49 24.10 14.61
CA LYS A 43 -2.48 25.55 14.47
C LYS A 43 -3.48 26.06 13.42
N GLN A 44 -3.77 25.28 12.36
CA GLN A 44 -4.77 25.65 11.35
C GLN A 44 -5.87 24.59 11.16
N PRO A 45 -7.05 25.02 10.65
CA PRO A 45 -8.07 24.09 10.18
C PRO A 45 -7.50 23.14 9.13
N LYS A 46 -7.88 21.87 9.21
CA LYS A 46 -7.43 20.77 8.31
C LYS A 46 -5.97 20.32 8.46
N ASP A 47 -5.14 20.94 9.29
CA ASP A 47 -3.76 20.45 9.51
C ASP A 47 -3.73 19.00 10.00
N GLY A 48 -4.66 18.63 10.90
CA GLY A 48 -4.81 17.26 11.36
C GLY A 48 -5.15 16.30 10.21
N LEU A 49 -6.02 16.71 9.29
CA LEU A 49 -6.35 15.93 8.09
C LEU A 49 -5.13 15.76 7.19
N LYS A 50 -4.39 16.85 6.91
CA LYS A 50 -3.17 16.79 6.09
C LYS A 50 -2.13 15.85 6.70
N MET A 51 -1.96 15.91 8.02
CA MET A 51 -1.03 15.04 8.75
C MET A 51 -1.46 13.56 8.67
N ASP A 52 -2.76 13.27 8.80
CA ASP A 52 -3.32 11.93 8.62
C ASP A 52 -3.07 11.40 7.21
N LEU A 53 -3.28 12.22 6.18
CA LEU A 53 -3.01 11.84 4.78
C LEU A 53 -1.53 11.52 4.53
N VAL A 54 -0.60 12.24 5.17
CA VAL A 54 0.84 11.89 5.13
C VAL A 54 1.08 10.53 5.78
N LEU A 55 0.46 10.25 6.92
CA LEU A 55 0.58 8.95 7.60
C LEU A 55 -0.01 7.82 6.75
N ILE A 56 -1.17 8.01 6.13
CA ILE A 56 -1.81 7.05 5.22
C ILE A 56 -0.91 6.79 4.01
N GLY A 57 -0.42 7.85 3.36
CA GLY A 57 0.46 7.72 2.19
C GLY A 57 1.70 6.88 2.48
N ASN A 58 2.40 7.16 3.57
CA ASN A 58 3.60 6.40 3.89
C ASN A 58 3.32 5.00 4.46
N ASN A 59 2.43 4.87 5.45
CA ASN A 59 2.25 3.60 6.15
C ASN A 59 1.34 2.64 5.38
N VAL A 60 0.23 3.14 4.83
CA VAL A 60 -0.78 2.29 4.16
C VAL A 60 -0.43 2.11 2.69
N LEU A 61 -0.14 3.19 1.95
CA LEU A 61 0.12 3.06 0.52
C LEU A 61 1.53 2.56 0.25
N PHE A 62 2.52 3.03 1.00
CA PHE A 62 3.93 2.64 0.77
C PHE A 62 4.43 1.53 1.68
N GLY A 63 3.67 1.13 2.71
CA GLY A 63 4.09 0.09 3.64
C GLY A 63 5.34 0.46 4.46
N GLN A 64 5.57 1.75 4.70
CA GLN A 64 6.73 2.17 5.47
C GLN A 64 6.52 1.91 6.97
N ASP A 65 7.56 1.43 7.64
CA ASP A 65 7.61 1.32 9.10
C ASP A 65 7.79 2.71 9.72
N PHE A 66 7.17 2.98 10.88
CA PHE A 66 7.24 4.28 11.54
C PHE A 66 8.68 4.78 11.82
N ARG A 67 9.67 3.90 11.90
CA ARG A 67 11.08 4.26 12.09
C ARG A 67 11.73 4.84 10.84
N ARG A 68 11.10 4.71 9.66
CA ARG A 68 11.60 5.24 8.40
C ARG A 68 11.34 6.74 8.30
N LYS A 69 12.17 7.40 7.48
CA LYS A 69 11.97 8.80 7.10
C LYS A 69 10.67 8.93 6.32
N VAL A 70 9.97 10.04 6.53
CA VAL A 70 8.76 10.37 5.80
C VAL A 70 9.10 10.68 4.35
N THR A 71 8.20 10.35 3.43
CA THR A 71 8.33 10.74 2.03
C THR A 71 7.98 12.22 1.88
N LEU A 72 8.99 13.08 1.76
CA LEU A 72 8.84 14.54 1.84
C LEU A 72 7.84 15.14 0.85
N TRP A 73 7.78 14.64 -0.38
CA TRP A 73 6.84 15.17 -1.39
C TRP A 73 5.37 14.99 -1.00
N LEU A 74 5.03 14.08 -0.08
CA LEU A 74 3.68 13.98 0.45
C LEU A 74 3.28 15.23 1.24
N PHE A 75 4.21 15.87 1.95
CA PHE A 75 3.91 17.13 2.64
C PHE A 75 3.49 18.22 1.67
N GLN A 76 4.11 18.27 0.49
CA GLN A 76 3.72 19.22 -0.54
C GLN A 76 2.37 18.82 -1.17
N LEU A 77 2.14 17.53 -1.43
CA LEU A 77 0.91 17.08 -2.06
C LEU A 77 -0.33 17.31 -1.17
N VAL A 78 -0.23 17.11 0.16
CA VAL A 78 -1.39 17.29 1.05
C VAL A 78 -1.79 18.75 1.28
N GLU A 79 -0.94 19.72 0.90
CA GLU A 79 -1.34 21.13 0.92
C GLU A 79 -2.43 21.42 -0.11
N ASP A 80 -2.44 20.68 -1.23
CA ASP A 80 -3.48 20.69 -2.25
C ASP A 80 -4.29 19.38 -2.19
N LEU A 81 -5.37 19.39 -1.41
CA LEU A 81 -6.23 18.23 -1.23
C LEU A 81 -6.90 17.76 -2.54
N GLU A 82 -7.10 18.65 -3.51
CA GLU A 82 -7.66 18.28 -4.82
C GLU A 82 -6.61 17.55 -5.65
N ALA A 83 -5.36 18.03 -5.64
CA ALA A 83 -4.23 17.31 -6.23
C ALA A 83 -4.01 15.95 -5.56
N PHE A 84 -4.12 15.87 -4.23
CA PHE A 84 -4.02 14.59 -3.51
C PHE A 84 -5.10 13.59 -3.94
N ASN A 85 -6.34 14.04 -4.08
CA ASN A 85 -7.46 13.17 -4.45
C ASN A 85 -7.45 12.76 -5.93
N SER A 86 -6.96 13.64 -6.81
CA SER A 86 -6.83 13.34 -8.25
C SER A 86 -5.56 12.55 -8.59
N PHE A 87 -4.65 12.39 -7.62
CA PHE A 87 -3.42 11.64 -7.81
C PHE A 87 -3.69 10.15 -8.13
N PRO A 88 -3.00 9.55 -9.11
CA PRO A 88 -3.24 8.17 -9.53
C PRO A 88 -2.62 7.13 -8.59
N TRP A 89 -3.07 7.10 -7.33
CA TRP A 89 -2.52 6.27 -6.24
C TRP A 89 -2.41 4.80 -6.63
N GLY A 90 -3.44 4.23 -7.25
CA GLY A 90 -3.46 2.82 -7.63
C GLY A 90 -2.33 2.45 -8.60
N SER A 91 -2.17 3.22 -9.68
CA SER A 91 -1.11 3.00 -10.66
C SER A 91 0.28 3.25 -10.07
N TYR A 92 0.43 4.29 -9.25
CA TYR A 92 1.71 4.61 -8.62
C TYR A 92 2.17 3.52 -7.65
N VAL A 93 1.29 3.13 -6.72
CA VAL A 93 1.58 2.08 -5.74
C VAL A 93 1.86 0.75 -6.44
N TYR A 94 1.07 0.38 -7.45
CA TYR A 94 1.31 -0.83 -8.24
C TYR A 94 2.71 -0.84 -8.88
N MET A 95 3.10 0.25 -9.54
CA MET A 95 4.43 0.34 -10.15
C MET A 95 5.55 0.28 -9.10
N MET A 96 5.36 0.95 -7.96
CA MET A 96 6.32 0.92 -6.86
C MET A 96 6.47 -0.49 -6.28
N THR A 97 5.36 -1.22 -6.11
CA THR A 97 5.40 -2.63 -5.71
C THR A 97 6.17 -3.49 -6.70
N ILE A 98 5.87 -3.40 -8.00
CA ILE A 98 6.58 -4.17 -9.04
C ILE A 98 8.08 -3.84 -9.03
N HIS A 99 8.43 -2.56 -8.83
CA HIS A 99 9.81 -2.13 -8.71
C HIS A 99 10.52 -2.79 -7.51
N TYR A 100 9.93 -2.73 -6.31
CA TYR A 100 10.51 -3.36 -5.12
C TYR A 100 10.58 -4.88 -5.23
N LEU A 101 9.57 -5.54 -5.79
CA LEU A 101 9.60 -6.98 -6.07
C LEU A 101 10.77 -7.33 -6.99
N ARG A 102 10.94 -6.61 -8.10
CA ARG A 102 12.06 -6.83 -9.03
C ARG A 102 13.41 -6.63 -8.37
N GLN A 103 13.56 -5.60 -7.53
CA GLN A 103 14.80 -5.40 -6.76
C GLN A 103 15.04 -6.54 -5.77
N GLY A 104 14.00 -7.00 -5.07
CA GLY A 104 14.08 -8.12 -4.14
C GLY A 104 14.52 -9.41 -4.82
N PHE A 105 13.94 -9.73 -5.98
CA PHE A 105 14.35 -10.90 -6.78
C PHE A 105 15.79 -10.79 -7.31
N ARG A 106 16.24 -9.60 -7.70
CA ARG A 106 17.63 -9.37 -8.13
C ARG A 106 18.63 -9.59 -6.99
N SER A 107 18.30 -9.15 -5.78
CA SER A 107 19.18 -9.32 -4.62
C SER A 107 19.20 -10.75 -4.08
N ALA A 108 18.16 -11.54 -4.31
CA ALA A 108 18.12 -12.97 -3.96
C ALA A 108 19.14 -13.80 -4.77
N ASN A 109 19.59 -13.30 -5.92
CA ASN A 109 20.63 -13.92 -6.75
C ASN A 109 22.06 -13.50 -6.35
N ALA A 110 22.21 -12.65 -5.33
CA ALA A 110 23.52 -12.32 -4.75
C ALA A 110 23.99 -13.49 -3.85
N PRO A 111 25.31 -13.74 -3.71
CA PRO A 111 25.81 -14.78 -2.82
C PRO A 111 25.23 -14.62 -1.42
N LEU A 112 24.72 -15.73 -0.86
CA LEU A 112 23.92 -15.95 0.38
C LEU A 112 24.30 -15.18 1.66
N LYS A 113 25.27 -14.28 1.65
CA LYS A 113 25.80 -13.56 2.81
C LYS A 113 24.90 -12.44 3.33
N HIS A 114 23.91 -11.98 2.56
CA HIS A 114 22.97 -10.94 2.99
C HIS A 114 21.53 -11.35 2.67
N ILE A 115 20.88 -12.04 3.60
CA ILE A 115 19.43 -12.24 3.56
C ILE A 115 18.78 -10.86 3.72
N ALA A 116 18.40 -10.25 2.61
CA ALA A 116 17.66 -9.00 2.64
C ALA A 116 16.21 -9.30 3.04
N HIS A 117 15.85 -8.91 4.27
CA HIS A 117 14.48 -8.97 4.76
C HIS A 117 13.66 -7.88 4.06
N TYR A 118 12.93 -8.26 3.01
CA TYR A 118 11.99 -7.35 2.34
C TYR A 118 10.65 -7.42 3.06
N ASN A 119 10.32 -6.33 3.75
CA ASN A 119 8.99 -6.16 4.30
C ASN A 119 8.06 -5.65 3.20
N LEU A 120 7.32 -6.56 2.56
CA LEU A 120 6.15 -6.21 1.77
C LEU A 120 5.04 -5.79 2.75
N TYR A 121 5.09 -4.60 3.31
CA TYR A 121 3.97 -4.09 4.11
C TYR A 121 2.90 -3.51 3.17
N CYS A 122 1.64 -3.79 3.50
CA CYS A 122 0.40 -3.33 2.86
C CYS A 122 0.05 -3.87 1.45
N PHE A 123 1.02 -4.17 0.58
CA PHE A 123 0.70 -4.86 -0.69
C PHE A 123 0.15 -6.27 -0.50
N PRO A 124 0.67 -7.12 0.41
CA PRO A 124 0.13 -8.47 0.57
C PRO A 124 -1.32 -8.45 1.00
N TRP A 125 -1.72 -7.53 1.89
CA TRP A 125 -3.11 -7.46 2.34
C TRP A 125 -4.05 -6.98 1.25
N ALA A 126 -3.67 -5.95 0.48
CA ALA A 126 -4.48 -5.47 -0.64
C ALA A 126 -4.51 -6.49 -1.80
N LEU A 127 -3.38 -7.14 -2.10
CA LEU A 127 -3.28 -8.22 -3.08
C LEU A 127 -4.04 -9.47 -2.60
N GLU A 128 -3.99 -9.81 -1.32
CA GLU A 128 -4.69 -10.94 -0.73
C GLU A 128 -6.20 -10.69 -0.80
N ILE A 129 -6.66 -9.50 -0.45
CA ILE A 129 -8.07 -9.10 -0.63
C ILE A 129 -8.47 -9.15 -2.10
N TRP A 130 -7.68 -8.56 -3.00
CA TRP A 130 -7.95 -8.56 -4.44
C TRP A 130 -7.94 -9.98 -5.02
N ALA A 131 -6.98 -10.83 -4.64
CA ALA A 131 -6.89 -12.22 -5.06
C ALA A 131 -8.06 -13.04 -4.50
N MET A 132 -8.48 -12.78 -3.26
CA MET A 132 -9.68 -13.37 -2.68
C MET A 132 -10.95 -12.95 -3.45
N GLU A 133 -11.06 -11.68 -3.86
CA GLU A 133 -12.20 -11.16 -4.62
C GLU A 133 -12.25 -11.68 -6.07
N VAL A 134 -11.11 -11.73 -6.76
CA VAL A 134 -11.01 -12.16 -8.17
C VAL A 134 -11.01 -13.68 -8.31
N PHE A 135 -10.36 -14.37 -7.37
CA PHE A 135 -10.25 -15.83 -7.35
C PHE A 135 -11.16 -16.40 -6.26
N GLY A 136 -12.49 -16.22 -6.38
CA GLY A 136 -13.44 -16.75 -5.41
C GLY A 136 -13.29 -18.26 -5.13
N SER A 137 -12.84 -19.03 -6.13
CA SER A 137 -12.49 -20.46 -6.03
C SER A 137 -11.21 -20.76 -5.24
N LEU A 138 -10.28 -19.80 -5.14
CA LEU A 138 -9.06 -19.93 -4.32
C LEU A 138 -9.42 -19.96 -2.83
N ILE A 139 -10.51 -19.30 -2.45
CA ILE A 139 -11.00 -19.24 -1.07
C ILE A 139 -11.53 -20.58 -0.62
N ASP A 140 -12.24 -21.33 -1.47
CA ASP A 140 -12.68 -22.69 -1.17
C ASP A 140 -11.51 -23.63 -0.85
N LEU A 141 -10.30 -23.30 -1.32
CA LEU A 141 -9.08 -24.05 -1.09
C LEU A 141 -8.44 -23.79 0.29
N VAL A 142 -8.64 -22.59 0.86
CA VAL A 142 -7.91 -22.09 2.06
C VAL A 142 -8.80 -21.62 3.21
N GLY A 143 -10.09 -21.41 2.95
CA GLY A 143 -11.02 -20.76 3.88
C GLY A 143 -12.49 -20.97 3.52
N LYS A 144 -13.35 -20.10 4.07
CA LYS A 144 -14.77 -20.01 3.69
C LYS A 144 -15.14 -18.56 3.42
N ASN A 145 -15.95 -18.34 2.39
CA ASN A 145 -16.73 -17.12 2.22
C ASN A 145 -17.86 -17.09 3.25
N LEU A 146 -17.90 -16.06 4.08
CA LEU A 146 -18.94 -15.81 5.06
C LEU A 146 -20.02 -14.88 4.54
N GLY A 147 -19.73 -14.07 3.50
CA GLY A 147 -20.64 -13.10 2.91
C GLY A 147 -21.12 -11.99 3.86
N HIS A 148 -21.42 -10.81 3.32
CA HIS A 148 -22.24 -9.77 3.98
C HIS A 148 -21.73 -9.21 5.33
N ARG A 149 -20.42 -8.98 5.50
CA ARG A 149 -19.83 -8.26 6.64
C ARG A 149 -19.05 -7.02 6.19
N HIS A 150 -19.07 -6.00 7.05
CA HIS A 150 -18.35 -4.75 6.86
C HIS A 150 -17.36 -4.51 8.02
N PRO A 151 -16.10 -4.12 7.72
CA PRO A 151 -15.54 -3.91 6.37
C PRO A 151 -15.41 -5.23 5.59
N ARG A 152 -15.43 -5.13 4.24
CA ARG A 152 -15.48 -6.28 3.31
C ARG A 152 -14.42 -7.37 3.56
N LEU A 153 -13.30 -7.01 4.20
CA LEU A 153 -12.27 -7.92 4.71
C LEU A 153 -12.85 -9.05 5.59
N GLN A 154 -13.91 -8.78 6.35
CA GLN A 154 -14.53 -9.75 7.25
C GLN A 154 -15.42 -10.78 6.53
N ASN A 155 -15.61 -10.64 5.22
CA ASN A 155 -16.35 -11.63 4.42
C ASN A 155 -15.62 -12.95 4.32
N TRP A 156 -14.34 -13.04 4.69
CA TRP A 156 -13.50 -14.19 4.44
C TRP A 156 -12.87 -14.67 5.74
N ARG A 157 -12.93 -15.97 6.00
CA ARG A 157 -12.24 -16.58 7.15
C ARG A 157 -11.37 -17.73 6.67
N ILE A 158 -10.05 -17.55 6.82
CA ILE A 158 -9.03 -18.52 6.44
C ILE A 158 -8.84 -19.49 7.62
N PHE A 159 -8.97 -20.79 7.37
CA PHE A 159 -8.89 -21.81 8.42
C PHE A 159 -7.70 -22.76 8.24
N LYS A 160 -7.10 -22.81 7.04
CA LYS A 160 -6.01 -23.73 6.74
C LYS A 160 -4.94 -23.04 5.90
N ARG A 161 -3.67 -23.20 6.33
CA ARG A 161 -2.56 -23.12 5.39
C ARG A 161 -2.59 -24.41 4.56
N PRO A 162 -2.78 -24.34 3.24
CA PRO A 162 -2.85 -25.56 2.43
C PRO A 162 -1.49 -26.25 2.43
N HIS A 163 -1.46 -27.50 2.87
CA HIS A 163 -0.36 -28.40 2.54
C HIS A 163 -0.29 -28.53 1.01
N ASP A 164 0.90 -28.36 0.45
CA ASP A 164 1.16 -28.33 -1.00
C ASP A 164 0.38 -27.25 -1.77
N PHE A 165 0.60 -25.99 -1.40
CA PHE A 165 0.01 -24.82 -2.08
C PHE A 165 0.34 -24.81 -3.58
N PHE A 166 1.58 -25.13 -3.96
CA PHE A 166 2.04 -25.07 -5.34
C PHE A 166 1.38 -26.13 -6.22
N GLY A 167 1.23 -27.38 -5.76
CA GLY A 167 0.51 -28.41 -6.52
C GLY A 167 -0.96 -28.07 -6.75
N LYS A 168 -1.62 -27.45 -5.76
CA LYS A 168 -3.00 -26.99 -5.88
C LYS A 168 -3.16 -25.78 -6.79
N PHE A 169 -2.19 -24.86 -6.77
CA PHE A 169 -2.17 -23.70 -7.66
C PHE A 169 -1.96 -24.11 -9.12
N ALA A 170 -1.07 -25.07 -9.39
CA ALA A 170 -0.86 -25.62 -10.73
C ALA A 170 -2.11 -26.31 -11.30
N LYS A 171 -2.87 -27.02 -10.44
CA LYS A 171 -4.16 -27.58 -10.82
C LYS A 171 -5.18 -26.49 -11.16
N TYR A 172 -5.23 -25.42 -10.35
CA TYR A 172 -6.11 -24.29 -10.60
C TYR A 172 -5.80 -23.57 -11.92
N GLU A 173 -4.52 -23.34 -12.21
CA GLU A 173 -4.06 -22.73 -13.47
C GLU A 173 -4.47 -23.59 -14.69
N LYS A 174 -4.40 -24.91 -14.56
CA LYS A 174 -4.92 -25.84 -15.56
C LYS A 174 -6.44 -25.73 -15.71
N ASP A 175 -7.18 -25.66 -14.62
CA ASP A 175 -8.65 -25.53 -14.65
C ASP A 175 -9.12 -24.18 -15.24
N VAL A 176 -8.35 -23.10 -15.07
CA VAL A 176 -8.56 -21.81 -15.75
C VAL A 176 -8.27 -21.95 -17.26
N THR A 177 -7.15 -22.58 -17.63
CA THR A 177 -6.75 -22.76 -19.02
C THR A 177 -7.72 -23.66 -19.79
N ASP A 178 -8.28 -24.66 -19.11
CA ASP A 178 -9.35 -25.54 -19.60
C ASP A 178 -10.74 -24.85 -19.63
N GLY A 179 -10.84 -23.60 -19.19
CA GLY A 179 -12.09 -22.82 -19.18
C GLY A 179 -13.12 -23.24 -18.13
N LYS A 180 -12.72 -24.09 -17.17
CA LYS A 180 -13.60 -24.60 -16.09
C LYS A 180 -13.81 -23.58 -14.97
N VAL A 181 -12.93 -22.58 -14.87
CA VAL A 181 -13.03 -21.47 -13.93
C VAL A 181 -13.09 -20.17 -14.72
N ARG A 182 -14.08 -19.32 -14.43
CA ARG A 182 -14.19 -17.97 -15.01
C ARG A 182 -13.89 -16.93 -13.96
N PHE A 183 -13.04 -15.96 -14.32
CA PHE A 183 -12.80 -14.79 -13.49
C PHE A 183 -14.05 -13.91 -13.50
N PHE A 184 -14.61 -13.65 -12.32
CA PHE A 184 -15.63 -12.63 -12.16
C PHE A 184 -14.92 -11.30 -11.96
N PHE A 185 -14.92 -10.46 -12.99
CA PHE A 185 -14.65 -9.04 -12.82
C PHE A 185 -15.97 -8.37 -12.43
N PRO A 186 -16.14 -7.87 -11.20
CA PRO A 186 -17.29 -7.05 -10.90
C PRO A 186 -17.23 -5.80 -11.79
N ASN A 187 -18.24 -5.61 -12.64
CA ASN A 187 -18.36 -4.41 -13.44
C ASN A 187 -18.44 -3.21 -12.49
N HIS A 188 -17.42 -2.36 -12.49
CA HIS A 188 -17.44 -1.09 -11.80
C HIS A 188 -18.29 -0.10 -12.62
N THR A 189 -19.56 0.02 -12.27
CA THR A 189 -20.38 1.23 -12.51
C THR A 189 -20.32 2.12 -11.28
#